data_AF-A0AAX6MN92-F1
#
_entry.id   AF-A0AAX6MN92-F1
#
_cell.length_a   1.000
_cell.length_b   1.000
_cell.length_c   1.000
_cell.angle_alpha   90.00
_cell.angle_beta   90.00
_cell.angle_gamma   90.00
#
_symmetry.space_group_name_H-M   'P 1'
#
loop_
_entity.id
_entity.type
_entity.pdbx_description
1 polymer ?
#
loop_
_entity_poly.entity_id
_entity_poly.type
_entity_poly.pdbx_seq_one_letter_code
_entity_poly.pdbx_strand_id
1 'polypeptide(L)'
;MEQPEQYPYYKIHDRKDSSNGSRYKVYVVLIDSDDGRAYEKLSTDAERLDYMRKHAHDSWDVVRPNAAFYEDYESRKRYVIQIGSPEYEGLQKTMNDGKCYPQGTKEFDDMLRYYRDHATSVEDIPSNPPCC
;
A
#
# COMPACT_ATOMS: atom_id res chain seq x y z
N MET A 1 -27.14 -13.41 3.87
CA MET A 1 -26.16 -12.38 3.49
C MET A 1 -25.23 -13.04 2.51
N GLU A 2 -25.39 -12.76 1.22
CA GLU A 2 -24.54 -13.31 0.16
C GLU A 2 -23.13 -12.73 0.32
N GLN A 3 -22.12 -13.61 0.25
CA GLN A 3 -20.74 -13.18 0.14
C GLN A 3 -20.60 -12.34 -1.14
N PRO A 4 -19.83 -11.24 -1.15
CA PRO A 4 -19.63 -10.49 -2.38
C PRO A 4 -18.97 -11.42 -3.39
N GLU A 5 -19.66 -11.69 -4.51
CA GLU A 5 -19.11 -12.41 -5.65
C GLU A 5 -17.75 -11.79 -5.97
N GLN A 6 -16.70 -12.59 -5.78
CA GLN A 6 -15.33 -12.13 -5.97
C GLN A 6 -15.04 -12.14 -7.47
N TYR A 7 -15.64 -11.18 -8.18
CA TYR A 7 -15.48 -11.05 -9.62
C TYR A 7 -14.01 -10.81 -9.97
N PRO A 8 -13.45 -11.52 -10.96
CA PRO A 8 -12.08 -11.29 -11.38
C PRO A 8 -11.94 -9.92 -12.05
N TYR A 9 -10.86 -9.21 -11.77
CA TYR A 9 -10.63 -7.85 -12.27
C TYR A 9 -9.17 -7.57 -12.66
N TYR A 10 -8.98 -6.59 -13.55
CA TYR A 10 -7.70 -5.93 -13.78
C TYR A 10 -7.58 -4.68 -12.90
N LYS A 11 -6.36 -4.38 -12.43
CA LYS A 11 -6.02 -3.20 -11.63
C LYS A 11 -4.82 -2.45 -12.21
N ILE A 12 -4.95 -1.13 -12.36
CA ILE A 12 -3.82 -0.23 -12.63
C ILE A 12 -3.75 0.87 -11.56
N HIS A 13 -2.52 1.21 -11.17
CA HIS A 13 -2.21 2.30 -10.25
C HIS A 13 -1.64 3.49 -11.02
N ASP A 14 -2.33 4.62 -11.00
CA ASP A 14 -1.87 5.88 -11.59
C ASP A 14 -1.13 6.70 -10.53
N ARG A 15 0.20 6.51 -10.46
CA ARG A 15 1.05 7.19 -9.48
C ARG A 15 1.30 8.63 -9.93
N LYS A 16 0.78 9.59 -9.16
CA LYS A 16 1.24 10.97 -9.24
C LYS A 16 2.44 11.12 -8.31
N ASP A 17 3.60 11.46 -8.85
CA ASP A 17 4.76 11.85 -8.05
C ASP A 17 4.43 13.15 -7.31
N SER A 18 3.86 13.04 -6.12
CA SER A 18 3.73 14.13 -5.17
C SER A 18 4.67 13.88 -4.02
N SER A 19 5.58 14.84 -3.79
CA SER A 19 6.58 14.90 -2.73
C SER A 19 6.04 14.82 -1.28
N ASN A 20 4.72 14.67 -1.08
CA ASN A 20 4.04 14.63 0.23
C ASN A 20 3.18 13.35 0.40
N GLY A 21 3.74 12.19 0.03
CA GLY A 21 3.03 10.92 0.01
C GLY A 21 2.40 10.69 -1.35
N SER A 22 2.72 9.56 -1.98
CA SER A 22 2.23 9.24 -3.31
C SER A 22 0.72 9.02 -3.25
N ARG A 23 -0.05 10.03 -3.64
CA ARG A 23 -1.46 9.84 -3.97
C ARG A 23 -1.51 9.17 -5.33
N TYR A 24 -2.17 8.03 -5.42
CA TYR A 24 -2.41 7.37 -6.69
C TYR A 24 -3.85 6.95 -6.79
N LYS A 25 -4.39 6.98 -8.01
CA LYS A 25 -5.72 6.45 -8.27
C LYS A 25 -5.60 5.00 -8.67
N VAL A 26 -6.46 4.16 -8.11
CA VAL A 26 -6.62 2.77 -8.55
C VAL A 26 -7.83 2.73 -9.46
N TYR A 27 -7.68 2.09 -10.63
CA TYR A 27 -8.76 1.83 -11.56
C TYR A 27 -9.01 0.33 -11.65
N VAL A 28 -10.28 -0.06 -11.76
CA VAL A 28 -10.70 -1.47 -11.84
C VAL A 28 -11.59 -1.67 -13.06
N VAL A 29 -11.33 -2.74 -13.81
CA VAL A 29 -12.19 -3.24 -14.88
C VAL A 29 -12.46 -4.72 -14.62
N LEU A 30 -13.73 -5.13 -14.72
CA LEU A 30 -14.13 -6.54 -14.56
C LEU A 30 -13.68 -7.34 -15.79
N ILE A 31 -13.04 -8.50 -15.59
CA ILE A 31 -12.49 -9.29 -16.70
C ILE A 31 -13.60 -9.75 -17.65
N ASP A 32 -14.75 -10.17 -17.12
CA ASP A 32 -15.85 -10.72 -17.92
C ASP A 32 -16.72 -9.65 -18.60
N SER A 33 -16.39 -8.36 -18.45
CA SER A 33 -17.08 -7.25 -19.11
C SER A 33 -16.59 -7.03 -20.56
N ASP A 34 -17.36 -6.27 -21.34
CA ASP A 34 -16.92 -5.80 -22.67
C ASP A 34 -15.63 -4.99 -22.56
N ASP A 35 -15.51 -4.16 -21.51
CA ASP A 35 -14.31 -3.39 -21.23
C ASP A 35 -13.12 -4.28 -20.85
N GLY A 36 -13.33 -5.38 -20.15
CA GLY A 36 -12.29 -6.36 -19.81
C GLY A 36 -11.68 -7.00 -21.05
N ARG A 37 -12.54 -7.43 -21.98
CA ARG A 37 -12.12 -7.98 -23.29
C ARG A 37 -11.44 -6.94 -24.19
N ALA A 38 -11.85 -5.69 -24.12
CA ALA A 38 -11.22 -4.60 -24.85
C ALA A 38 -9.84 -4.25 -24.25
N TYR A 39 -9.77 -4.19 -22.91
CA TYR A 39 -8.56 -3.92 -22.15
C TYR A 39 -7.46 -4.96 -22.41
N GLU A 40 -7.82 -6.25 -22.51
CA GLU A 40 -6.88 -7.35 -22.76
C GLU A 40 -6.14 -7.21 -24.11
N LYS A 41 -6.75 -6.56 -25.10
CA LYS A 41 -6.17 -6.34 -26.43
C LYS A 41 -5.16 -5.19 -26.47
N LEU A 42 -5.07 -4.38 -25.42
CA LEU A 42 -4.14 -3.25 -25.34
C LEU A 42 -2.72 -3.74 -25.06
N SER A 43 -1.76 -3.17 -25.78
CA SER A 43 -0.39 -3.69 -25.86
C SER A 43 0.58 -2.99 -24.91
N THR A 44 0.27 -1.77 -24.47
CA THR A 44 1.13 -0.98 -23.59
C THR A 44 0.43 -0.54 -22.31
N ASP A 45 1.20 -0.34 -21.24
CA ASP A 45 0.67 0.17 -19.97
C ASP A 45 0.12 1.59 -20.10
N ALA A 46 0.66 2.41 -21.01
CA ALA A 46 0.16 3.74 -21.30
C ALA A 46 -1.25 3.70 -21.92
N GLU A 47 -1.47 2.84 -22.91
CA GLU A 47 -2.79 2.63 -23.52
C GLU A 47 -3.79 2.07 -22.51
N ARG A 48 -3.36 1.09 -21.71
CA ARG A 48 -4.19 0.48 -20.66
C ARG A 48 -4.61 1.49 -19.60
N LEU A 49 -3.70 2.36 -19.17
CA LEU A 49 -4.00 3.42 -18.22
C LEU A 49 -4.96 4.46 -18.81
N ASP A 50 -4.75 4.90 -20.05
CA ASP A 50 -5.68 5.84 -20.71
C ASP A 50 -7.08 5.23 -20.91
N TYR A 51 -7.14 3.95 -21.26
CA TYR A 51 -8.40 3.21 -21.36
C TYR A 51 -9.12 3.13 -20.01
N MET A 52 -8.42 2.68 -18.96
CA MET A 52 -9.01 2.56 -17.62
C MET A 52 -9.48 3.90 -17.04
N ARG A 53 -8.79 5.00 -17.34
CA ARG A 53 -9.27 6.35 -16.94
C ARG A 53 -10.65 6.69 -17.50
N LYS A 54 -11.03 6.13 -18.66
CA LYS A 54 -12.30 6.41 -19.34
C LYS A 54 -13.38 5.35 -19.09
N HIS A 55 -12.96 4.10 -18.86
CA HIS A 55 -13.84 2.92 -18.88
C HIS A 55 -13.81 2.07 -17.60
N ALA A 56 -13.14 2.53 -16.54
CA ALA A 56 -13.14 1.80 -15.27
C ALA A 56 -14.55 1.65 -14.71
N HIS A 57 -14.83 0.45 -14.20
CA HIS A 57 -16.06 0.15 -13.45
C HIS A 57 -16.01 0.76 -12.06
N ASP A 58 -14.80 0.89 -11.49
CA ASP A 58 -14.58 1.52 -10.20
C ASP A 58 -13.24 2.26 -10.19
N SER A 59 -13.18 3.34 -9.41
CA SER A 59 -11.94 4.04 -9.13
C SER A 59 -11.95 4.69 -7.75
N TRP A 60 -10.81 4.61 -7.05
CA TRP A 60 -10.64 5.28 -5.77
C TRP A 60 -9.23 5.84 -5.61
N ASP A 61 -9.13 6.89 -4.81
CA ASP A 61 -7.85 7.50 -4.45
C ASP A 61 -7.22 6.72 -3.28
N VAL A 62 -5.95 6.38 -3.43
CA VAL A 62 -5.15 5.78 -2.36
C VAL A 62 -4.03 6.76 -2.01
N VAL A 63 -3.98 7.13 -0.74
CA VAL A 63 -2.86 7.86 -0.17
C VAL A 63 -1.91 6.82 0.42
N ARG A 64 -0.77 6.59 -0.23
CA ARG A 64 0.30 5.88 0.47
C ARG A 64 0.94 6.86 1.45
N PRO A 65 0.98 6.53 2.76
CA PRO A 65 1.76 7.33 3.69
C PRO A 65 3.21 7.37 3.19
N ASN A 66 3.83 8.54 3.26
CA ASN A 66 5.24 8.71 2.90
C ASN A 66 6.19 8.09 3.95
N ALA A 67 5.73 7.05 4.65
CA ALA A 67 6.44 6.43 5.73
C ALA A 67 5.97 4.99 5.87
N ALA A 68 6.90 4.13 6.26
CA ALA A 68 6.57 2.85 6.85
C ALA A 68 6.41 3.04 8.36
N PHE A 69 5.47 2.32 8.97
CA PHE A 69 5.27 2.43 10.41
C PHE A 69 4.96 1.08 11.04
N TYR A 70 5.33 0.97 12.30
CA TYR A 70 4.98 -0.14 13.18
C TYR A 70 4.21 0.39 14.38
N GLU A 71 3.07 -0.21 14.69
CA GLU A 71 2.25 0.11 15.85
C GLU A 71 2.46 -0.93 16.94
N ASP A 72 3.06 -0.49 18.02
CA ASP A 72 3.19 -1.25 19.25
C ASP A 72 2.04 -0.87 20.19
N TYR A 73 0.99 -1.67 20.14
CA TYR A 73 -0.21 -1.47 20.94
C TYR A 73 0.02 -1.69 22.44
N GLU A 74 1.04 -2.47 22.83
CA GLU A 74 1.39 -2.68 24.23
C GLU A 74 2.03 -1.42 24.82
N SER A 75 2.98 -0.81 24.09
CA SER A 75 3.61 0.45 24.51
C SER A 75 2.84 1.71 24.09
N ARG A 76 1.75 1.56 23.33
CA ARG A 76 0.93 2.65 22.78
C ARG A 76 1.74 3.59 21.88
N LYS A 77 2.75 3.07 21.19
CA LYS A 77 3.65 3.85 20.32
C LYS A 77 3.54 3.43 18.87
N ARG A 78 3.54 4.41 17.97
CA ARG A 78 3.75 4.21 16.54
C ARG A 78 5.16 4.68 16.18
N TYR A 79 5.96 3.77 15.68
CA TYR A 79 7.32 4.03 15.20
C TYR A 79 7.28 4.26 13.70
N VAL A 80 7.70 5.43 13.24
CA VAL A 80 7.55 5.88 11.85
C VAL A 80 8.92 6.05 11.23
N ILE A 81 9.14 5.46 10.06
CA ILE A 81 10.33 5.62 9.22
C ILE A 81 9.91 6.25 7.89
N GLN A 82 10.36 7.48 7.62
CA GLN A 82 10.05 8.19 6.38
C GLN A 82 10.64 7.48 5.15
N ILE A 83 9.81 7.30 4.12
CA ILE A 83 10.26 6.76 2.84
C ILE A 83 11.26 7.74 2.21
N GLY A 84 12.39 7.21 1.73
CA GLY A 84 13.49 8.00 1.16
C GLY A 84 14.55 8.44 2.17
N SER A 85 14.43 8.04 3.45
CA SER A 85 15.50 8.21 4.43
C SER A 85 16.50 7.04 4.40
N PRO A 86 17.75 7.21 4.90
CA PRO A 86 18.71 6.12 5.04
C PRO A 86 18.18 4.97 5.90
N GLU A 87 17.37 5.28 6.91
CA GLU A 87 16.72 4.30 7.78
C GLU A 87 15.70 3.46 7.00
N TYR A 88 15.02 4.03 6.01
CA TYR A 88 14.12 3.26 5.15
C TYR A 88 14.88 2.25 4.27
N GLU A 89 16.04 2.63 3.73
CA GLU A 89 16.90 1.70 2.99
C GLU A 89 17.42 0.57 3.90
N GLY A 90 17.72 0.87 5.17
CA GLY A 90 18.09 -0.14 6.14
C GLY A 90 16.92 -1.06 6.51
N LEU A 91 15.72 -0.50 6.71
CA LEU A 91 14.49 -1.25 6.96
C LEU A 91 14.17 -2.21 5.81
N GLN A 92 14.37 -1.80 4.55
CA GLN A 92 14.15 -2.69 3.40
C GLN A 92 15.06 -3.93 3.43
N LYS A 93 16.26 -3.83 4.01
CA LYS A 93 17.18 -4.97 4.16
C LYS A 93 16.74 -5.95 5.25
N THR A 94 15.86 -5.54 6.16
CA THR A 94 15.27 -6.43 7.17
C THR A 94 13.96 -7.07 6.69
N MET A 95 13.58 -6.88 5.44
CA MET A 95 12.34 -7.40 4.84
C MET A 95 12.63 -8.41 3.73
N ASN A 96 11.67 -9.29 3.45
CA ASN A 96 11.76 -10.26 2.36
C ASN A 96 11.15 -9.66 1.08
N ASP A 97 11.98 -9.03 0.24
CA ASP A 97 11.54 -8.34 -0.99
C ASP A 97 10.40 -7.33 -0.73
N GLY A 98 10.53 -6.57 0.36
CA GLY A 98 9.52 -5.59 0.79
C GLY A 98 8.28 -6.19 1.45
N LYS A 99 8.28 -7.50 1.73
CA LYS A 99 7.26 -8.16 2.57
C LYS A 99 7.80 -8.39 3.98
N CYS A 100 6.92 -8.24 4.97
CA CYS A 100 7.23 -8.62 6.35
C CYS A 100 7.42 -10.14 6.46
N TYR A 101 8.36 -10.57 7.30
CA TYR A 101 8.47 -11.96 7.71
C TYR A 101 7.26 -12.39 8.56
N PRO A 102 6.96 -13.69 8.66
CA PRO A 102 5.90 -14.18 9.53
C PRO A 102 6.17 -13.82 11.00
N GLN A 103 5.12 -13.46 11.73
CA GLN A 103 5.20 -13.16 13.15
C GLN A 103 5.78 -14.35 13.94
N GLY A 104 6.62 -14.06 14.94
CA GLY A 104 7.29 -15.08 15.77
C GLY A 104 8.58 -15.64 15.16
N THR A 105 9.02 -15.13 14.02
CA THR A 105 10.35 -15.39 13.47
C THR A 105 11.35 -14.37 14.02
N LYS A 106 12.63 -14.78 14.07
CA LYS A 106 13.71 -13.87 14.49
C LYS A 106 13.79 -12.66 13.56
N GLU A 107 13.60 -12.86 12.26
CA GLU A 107 13.64 -11.82 11.25
C GLU A 107 12.52 -10.80 11.44
N PHE A 108 11.33 -11.25 11.85
CA PHE A 108 10.25 -10.35 12.23
C PHE A 108 10.60 -9.53 13.49
N ASP A 109 11.15 -10.16 14.52
CA ASP A 109 11.57 -9.46 15.75
C ASP A 109 12.72 -8.48 15.48
N ASP A 110 13.67 -8.84 14.62
CA ASP A 110 14.77 -7.99 14.19
C ASP A 110 14.24 -6.77 13.41
N MET A 111 13.23 -6.95 12.56
CA MET A 111 12.54 -5.85 11.88
C MET A 111 11.79 -4.94 12.88
N LEU A 112 11.10 -5.50 13.87
CA LEU A 112 10.42 -4.70 14.91
C LEU A 112 11.42 -3.91 15.76
N ARG A 113 12.55 -4.53 16.12
CA ARG A 113 13.66 -3.83 16.80
C ARG A 113 14.21 -2.70 15.91
N TYR A 114 14.37 -2.94 14.62
CA TYR A 114 14.82 -1.91 13.68
C TYR A 114 13.90 -0.69 13.70
N TYR A 115 12.58 -0.88 13.69
CA TYR A 115 11.63 0.23 13.83
C TYR A 115 11.83 1.01 15.12
N ARG A 116 12.05 0.33 16.26
CA ARG A 116 12.24 1.00 17.56
C ARG A 116 13.54 1.81 17.62
N ASP A 117 14.61 1.27 17.02
CA ASP A 117 15.95 1.86 17.10
C ASP A 117 16.17 2.98 16.05
N HIS A 118 15.46 2.92 14.92
CA HIS A 118 15.70 3.78 13.76
C HIS A 118 14.47 4.58 13.32
N ALA A 119 13.42 4.66 14.15
CA ALA A 119 12.28 5.51 13.87
C ALA A 119 12.73 6.96 13.65
N THR A 120 12.33 7.52 12.51
CA THR A 120 12.46 8.96 12.23
C THR A 120 11.55 9.81 13.13
N SER A 121 10.42 9.26 13.56
CA SER A 121 9.56 9.84 14.58
C SER A 121 8.81 8.76 15.36
N VAL A 122 8.48 9.06 16.61
CA VAL A 122 7.66 8.19 17.47
C VAL A 122 6.43 8.96 17.89
N GLU A 123 5.26 8.41 17.59
CA GLU A 123 3.95 9.00 17.86
C GLU A 123 3.21 8.19 18.94
N ASP A 124 2.37 8.84 19.73
CA ASP A 124 1.42 8.16 20.60
C ASP A 124 0.23 7.63 19.81
N ILE A 125 -0.12 6.36 20.00
CA ILE A 125 -1.35 5.79 19.46
C ILE A 125 -2.51 6.26 20.35
N PRO A 126 -3.55 6.93 19.83
CA PRO A 126 -4.68 7.41 20.62
C PRO A 126 -5.52 6.26 21.18
N SER A 127 -5.87 6.33 22.47
CA SER A 127 -6.56 5.28 23.26
C SER A 127 -7.85 4.77 22.65
N ASN A 128 -8.52 5.63 21.86
CA ASN A 128 -9.71 5.30 21.10
C ASN A 128 -9.38 5.21 19.60
N PRO A 129 -9.85 4.19 18.88
CA PRO A 129 -9.95 4.31 17.43
C PRO A 129 -10.84 5.54 17.11
N PRO A 130 -10.59 6.28 16.03
CA PRO A 130 -11.57 7.23 15.56
C PRO A 130 -12.85 6.46 15.26
N CYS A 131 -13.87 6.62 16.11
CA CYS A 131 -15.23 6.40 15.69
C CYS A 131 -15.49 7.41 14.57
N CYS A 132 -15.67 6.91 13.33
CA CYS A 132 -16.52 7.43 12.26
C CYS A 132 -16.10 6.81 10.92
#